data_AF-A0AAD2EGL1-F1
#
_entry.id   AF-A0AAD2EGL1-F1
#
_cell.length_a   1.000
_cell.length_b   1.000
_cell.length_c   1.000
_cell.angle_alpha   90.00
_cell.angle_beta   90.00
_cell.angle_gamma   90.00
#
_symmetry.space_group_name_H-M   'P 1'
#
loop_
_entity.id
_entity.type
_entity.pdbx_description
1 polymer ?
#
loop_
_entity_poly.entity_id
_entity_poly.type
_entity_poly.pdbx_seq_one_letter_code
_entity_poly.pdbx_strand_id
1 'polypeptide(L)'
;MMEKGKRQKPINLIELLHKSNNFNGVREFDNNRVPNLHSHEPPNSWSLTVVTLTCIAIALPNISNDNGNQLVRCVGEGLSFLKLMEKSLDKNGALAIIGNAADFVWVGVDLYCKWQDKDLRKTSLRGRTSKETLEKLSNEAERTVKQFLGEVNDFLVDNPLNWPLKIIAANSMQKSVRQAALLLGETEDILQILQQSEIPSLDPGKLACIDEWRTFIEGDNWNSQATISTIGSETQQTNEEHVAIELHG
;
A
#
# COMPACT_ATOMS: atom_id res chain seq x y z
N MET A 1 -12.48 20.66 37.29
CA MET A 1 -13.73 20.03 36.81
C MET A 1 -13.54 19.75 35.31
N MET A 2 -13.26 18.51 34.93
CA MET A 2 -13.12 18.13 33.51
C MET A 2 -14.48 17.64 33.02
N GLU A 3 -15.13 18.38 32.13
CA GLU A 3 -16.28 17.85 31.41
C GLU A 3 -15.84 16.62 30.61
N LYS A 4 -16.34 15.45 30.99
CA LYS A 4 -16.29 14.26 30.15
C LYS A 4 -17.21 14.51 28.96
N GLY A 5 -16.65 15.07 27.88
CA GLY A 5 -17.35 15.22 26.61
C GLY A 5 -17.91 13.85 26.18
N LYS A 6 -19.21 13.80 25.90
CA LYS A 6 -19.88 12.62 25.35
C LYS A 6 -19.10 12.19 24.09
N ARG A 7 -18.44 11.03 24.13
CA ARG A 7 -17.82 10.44 22.92
C ARG A 7 -18.95 10.25 21.90
N GLN A 8 -18.97 11.06 20.85
CA GLN A 8 -19.90 10.84 19.75
C GLN A 8 -19.60 9.48 19.12
N LYS A 9 -20.64 8.72 18.78
CA LYS A 9 -20.46 7.46 18.05
C LYS A 9 -19.86 7.77 16.67
N PRO A 10 -18.88 7.00 16.20
CA PRO A 10 -18.26 7.23 14.90
C PRO A 10 -19.17 6.68 13.79
N ILE A 11 -20.21 7.44 13.45
CA ILE A 11 -21.29 7.00 12.55
C ILE A 11 -20.76 6.74 11.14
N ASN A 12 -19.89 7.61 10.63
CA ASN A 12 -19.33 7.48 9.29
C ASN A 12 -18.41 6.26 9.20
N LEU A 13 -17.62 6.01 10.25
CA LEU A 13 -16.79 4.81 10.33
C LEU A 13 -17.61 3.53 10.37
N ILE A 14 -18.64 3.48 11.21
CA ILE A 14 -19.52 2.31 11.30
C ILE A 14 -20.20 2.03 9.95
N GLU A 15 -20.67 3.07 9.27
CA GLU A 15 -21.28 2.95 7.95
C GLU A 15 -20.29 2.40 6.91
N LEU A 16 -19.05 2.90 6.89
CA LEU A 16 -18.01 2.39 5.98
C LEU A 16 -17.69 0.92 6.27
N LEU A 17 -17.54 0.54 7.54
CA LEU A 17 -17.24 -0.83 7.94
C LEU A 17 -18.37 -1.80 7.55
N HIS A 18 -19.63 -1.37 7.63
CA HIS A 18 -20.76 -2.18 7.15
C HIS A 18 -20.77 -2.36 5.62
N LYS A 19 -20.20 -1.41 4.86
CA LYS A 19 -20.04 -1.52 3.40
C LYS A 19 -18.82 -2.35 2.99
N SER A 20 -17.92 -2.68 3.93
CA SER A 20 -16.72 -3.44 3.63
C SER A 20 -16.98 -4.95 3.68
N ASN A 21 -16.62 -5.67 2.60
CA ASN A 21 -16.90 -7.11 2.48
C ASN A 21 -15.84 -7.98 3.20
N ASN A 22 -14.57 -7.53 3.23
CA ASN A 22 -13.46 -8.16 3.94
C ASN A 22 -12.25 -7.21 3.99
N PHE A 23 -11.17 -7.64 4.65
CA PHE A 23 -9.92 -6.88 4.81
C PHE A 23 -8.70 -7.58 4.16
N ASN A 24 -8.90 -8.48 3.20
CA ASN A 24 -7.79 -9.22 2.58
C ASN A 24 -6.79 -8.28 1.90
N GLY A 25 -7.27 -7.20 1.29
CA GLY A 25 -6.43 -6.16 0.69
C GLY A 25 -5.45 -5.49 1.66
N VAL A 26 -5.72 -5.52 2.98
CA VAL A 26 -4.77 -5.00 3.98
C VAL A 26 -3.52 -5.87 4.04
N ARG A 27 -3.69 -7.20 3.99
CA ARG A 27 -2.57 -8.16 3.97
C ARG A 27 -1.77 -8.06 2.67
N GLU A 28 -2.47 -7.90 1.55
CA GLU A 28 -1.83 -7.73 0.23
C GLU A 28 -1.05 -6.42 0.16
N PHE A 29 -1.54 -5.36 0.80
CA PHE A 29 -0.85 -4.09 0.87
C PHE A 29 0.35 -4.11 1.84
N ASP A 30 0.21 -4.73 3.01
CA ASP A 30 1.28 -4.86 4.01
C ASP A 30 2.21 -6.02 3.67
N ASN A 31 2.89 -5.92 2.52
CA ASN A 31 3.89 -6.89 2.11
C ASN A 31 5.25 -6.21 1.81
N ASN A 32 6.33 -6.99 1.92
CA ASN A 32 7.70 -6.49 1.74
C ASN A 32 8.16 -6.53 0.26
N ARG A 33 7.24 -6.48 -0.72
CA ARG A 33 7.60 -6.59 -2.15
C ARG A 33 8.25 -5.32 -2.69
N VAL A 34 7.89 -4.15 -2.16
CA VAL A 34 8.49 -2.87 -2.56
C VAL A 34 9.83 -2.68 -1.83
N PRO A 35 10.95 -2.54 -2.57
CA PRO A 35 12.23 -2.21 -1.96
C PRO A 35 12.19 -0.84 -1.29
N ASN A 36 12.79 -0.76 -0.12
CA ASN A 36 12.96 0.49 0.61
C ASN A 36 13.83 1.48 -0.20
N LEU A 37 13.59 2.78 -0.02
CA LEU A 37 14.40 3.82 -0.66
C LEU A 37 15.81 3.92 -0.08
N HIS A 38 15.97 3.53 1.18
CA HIS A 38 17.21 3.63 1.94
C HIS A 38 17.33 2.48 2.95
N SER A 39 18.54 2.23 3.46
CA SER A 39 18.83 1.15 4.41
C SER A 39 18.13 1.34 5.77
N HIS A 40 17.90 2.59 6.17
CA HIS A 40 17.20 2.95 7.40
C HIS A 40 15.87 3.65 7.08
N GLU A 41 14.75 3.04 7.48
CA GLU A 41 13.39 3.61 7.33
C GLU A 41 12.72 3.85 8.70
N PRO A 42 11.83 4.85 8.79
CA PRO A 42 11.03 5.03 9.99
C PRO A 42 10.12 3.80 10.19
N PRO A 43 9.85 3.40 11.44
CA PRO A 43 8.90 2.33 11.72
C PRO A 43 7.55 2.55 11.03
N ASN A 44 6.89 1.47 10.62
CA ASN A 44 5.54 1.56 10.04
C ASN A 44 4.55 2.11 11.08
N SER A 45 3.74 3.09 10.69
CA SER A 45 2.58 3.58 11.46
C SER A 45 1.31 3.38 10.67
N TRP A 46 0.36 2.69 11.28
CA TRP A 46 -0.95 2.46 10.70
C TRP A 46 -1.73 3.75 10.51
N SER A 47 -1.62 4.71 11.44
CA SER A 47 -2.22 6.03 11.28
C SER A 47 -1.66 6.73 10.04
N LEU A 48 -0.34 6.77 9.87
CA LEU A 48 0.27 7.42 8.71
C LEU A 48 -0.09 6.68 7.41
N THR A 49 -0.07 5.35 7.39
CA THR A 49 -0.46 4.54 6.23
C THR A 49 -1.92 4.81 5.84
N VAL A 50 -2.85 4.84 6.80
CA VAL A 50 -4.27 5.13 6.53
C VAL A 50 -4.47 6.55 5.99
N VAL A 51 -3.78 7.54 6.56
CA VAL A 51 -3.80 8.93 6.05
C VAL A 51 -3.25 8.99 4.62
N THR A 52 -2.14 8.30 4.34
CA THR A 52 -1.53 8.24 3.02
C THR A 52 -2.45 7.56 2.00
N LEU A 53 -3.07 6.42 2.35
CA LEU A 53 -4.04 5.74 1.49
C LEU A 53 -5.26 6.62 1.20
N THR A 54 -5.71 7.40 2.19
CA THR A 54 -6.79 8.38 2.00
C THR A 54 -6.37 9.46 0.99
N CYS A 55 -5.13 9.96 1.07
CA CYS A 55 -4.61 10.92 0.09
C CYS A 55 -4.59 10.33 -1.32
N ILE A 56 -4.12 9.09 -1.47
CA ILE A 56 -4.08 8.37 -2.75
C ILE A 56 -5.51 8.23 -3.29
N ALA A 57 -6.45 7.75 -2.48
CA ALA A 57 -7.85 7.58 -2.89
C ALA A 57 -8.48 8.90 -3.39
N ILE A 58 -8.27 10.02 -2.69
CA ILE A 58 -8.75 11.35 -3.11
C ILE A 58 -8.10 11.80 -4.42
N ALA A 59 -6.83 11.44 -4.64
CA ALA A 59 -6.10 11.84 -5.84
C ALA A 59 -6.45 11.00 -7.07
N LEU A 60 -7.07 9.82 -6.92
CA LEU A 60 -7.42 8.97 -8.06
C LEU A 60 -8.58 9.58 -8.88
N PRO A 61 -8.54 9.49 -10.23
CA PRO A 61 -9.57 10.05 -11.11
C PRO A 61 -10.92 9.33 -11.02
N ASN A 62 -10.93 8.08 -10.55
CA ASN A 62 -12.14 7.25 -10.46
C ASN A 62 -12.96 7.48 -9.19
N ILE A 63 -12.45 8.27 -8.24
CA ILE A 63 -13.13 8.56 -6.97
C ILE A 63 -13.84 9.92 -7.09
N SER A 64 -15.16 9.92 -6.94
CA SER A 64 -15.93 11.17 -6.92
C SER A 64 -15.59 12.00 -5.68
N ASN A 65 -15.74 13.33 -5.78
CA ASN A 65 -15.50 14.22 -4.65
C ASN A 65 -16.35 13.87 -3.42
N ASP A 66 -17.60 13.43 -3.62
CA ASP A 66 -18.49 13.05 -2.53
C ASP A 66 -18.00 11.78 -1.81
N ASN A 67 -17.57 10.78 -2.57
CA ASN A 67 -16.96 9.57 -2.02
C ASN A 67 -15.65 9.90 -1.27
N GLY A 68 -14.83 10.80 -1.83
CA GLY A 68 -13.63 11.31 -1.17
C GLY A 68 -13.94 12.04 0.14
N ASN A 69 -14.95 12.91 0.16
CA ASN A 69 -15.39 13.62 1.37
C ASN A 69 -15.92 12.65 2.43
N GLN A 70 -16.70 11.65 2.03
CA GLN A 70 -17.20 10.61 2.93
C GLN A 70 -16.04 9.81 3.54
N LEU A 71 -15.05 9.44 2.73
CA LEU A 71 -13.86 8.75 3.18
C LEU A 71 -13.08 9.61 4.20
N VAL A 72 -12.88 10.90 3.94
CA VAL A 72 -12.21 11.82 4.89
C VAL A 72 -12.92 11.85 6.25
N ARG A 73 -14.24 11.99 6.27
CA ARG A 73 -15.03 11.98 7.52
C ARG A 73 -14.88 10.68 8.28
N CYS A 74 -14.99 9.55 7.57
CA CYS A 74 -14.82 8.22 8.15
C CYS A 74 -13.43 8.05 8.77
N VAL A 75 -12.39 8.38 8.02
CA VAL A 75 -11.00 8.24 8.47
C VAL A 75 -10.72 9.18 9.64
N GLY A 76 -11.24 10.41 9.62
CA GLY A 76 -11.14 11.34 10.75
C GLY A 76 -11.70 10.78 12.05
N GLU A 77 -12.86 10.13 12.00
CA GLU A 77 -13.43 9.41 13.15
C GLU A 77 -12.57 8.22 13.58
N GLY A 78 -12.00 7.48 12.62
CA GLY A 78 -11.16 6.30 12.84
C GLY A 78 -9.79 6.59 13.43
N LEU A 79 -9.17 7.72 13.09
CA LEU A 79 -7.81 8.06 13.53
C LEU A 79 -7.66 8.14 15.04
N SER A 80 -8.70 8.55 15.76
CA SER A 80 -8.68 8.56 17.23
C SER A 80 -8.52 7.14 17.81
N PHE A 81 -9.10 6.13 17.16
CA PHE A 81 -8.96 4.73 17.56
C PHE A 81 -7.58 4.19 17.19
N LEU A 82 -7.11 4.47 15.97
CA LEU A 82 -5.77 4.07 15.52
C LEU A 82 -4.69 4.62 16.45
N LYS A 83 -4.77 5.89 16.82
CA LYS A 83 -3.84 6.53 17.76
C LYS A 83 -3.84 5.89 19.15
N LEU A 84 -5.00 5.46 19.63
CA LEU A 84 -5.10 4.73 20.91
C LEU A 84 -4.47 3.34 20.81
N MET A 85 -4.73 2.62 19.71
CA MET A 85 -4.13 1.30 19.46
C MET A 85 -2.61 1.39 19.32
N GLU A 86 -2.10 2.32 18.51
CA GLU A 86 -0.66 2.53 18.34
C GLU A 86 0.01 2.86 19.68
N LYS A 87 -0.57 3.76 20.49
CA LYS A 87 -0.07 4.05 21.83
C LYS A 87 -0.04 2.83 22.75
N SER A 88 -1.01 1.92 22.62
CA SER A 88 -1.05 0.70 23.44
C SER A 88 0.00 -0.34 23.00
N LEU A 89 0.43 -0.29 21.74
CA LEU A 89 1.45 -1.18 21.17
C LEU A 89 2.86 -0.58 21.29
N ASP A 90 2.98 0.73 21.47
CA ASP A 90 4.25 1.45 21.58
C ASP A 90 4.89 1.32 22.96
N LYS A 91 5.63 0.22 23.15
CA LYS A 91 6.40 0.01 24.39
C LYS A 91 7.60 0.95 24.55
N ASN A 92 8.05 1.61 23.47
CA ASN A 92 9.34 2.32 23.42
C ASN A 92 9.24 3.82 23.04
N GLY A 93 8.05 4.34 22.75
CA GLY A 93 7.81 5.76 22.40
C GLY A 93 8.14 6.14 20.95
N ALA A 94 8.62 5.20 20.13
CA ALA A 94 9.03 5.44 18.74
C ALA A 94 7.84 5.73 17.81
N LEU A 95 6.65 5.20 18.13
CA LEU A 95 5.43 5.46 17.36
C LEU A 95 4.85 6.86 17.62
N ALA A 96 5.26 7.53 18.71
CA ALA A 96 4.82 8.90 18.99
C ALA A 96 5.29 9.91 17.93
N ILE A 97 6.52 9.79 17.43
CA ILE A 97 7.07 10.68 16.39
C ILE A 97 6.34 10.47 15.06
N ILE A 98 6.05 9.23 14.70
CA ILE A 98 5.39 8.92 13.44
C ILE A 98 3.89 9.24 13.50
N GLY A 99 3.26 9.05 14.66
CA GLY A 99 1.90 9.54 14.91
C GLY A 99 1.78 11.05 14.69
N ASN A 100 2.82 11.83 15.03
CA ASN A 100 2.85 13.26 14.75
C ASN A 100 2.95 13.55 13.24
N ALA A 101 3.59 12.69 12.45
CA ALA A 101 3.62 12.84 10.98
C ALA A 101 2.24 12.59 10.38
N ALA A 102 1.49 11.60 10.90
CA ALA A 102 0.11 11.36 10.49
C ALA A 102 -0.78 12.57 10.83
N ASP A 103 -0.70 13.09 12.06
CA ASP A 103 -1.43 14.29 12.48
C ASP A 103 -1.08 15.50 11.58
N PHE A 104 0.21 15.71 11.30
CA PHE A 104 0.71 16.79 10.44
C PHE A 104 0.11 16.74 9.03
N VAL A 105 0.11 15.55 8.39
CA VAL A 105 -0.49 15.39 7.07
C VAL A 105 -2.01 15.54 7.13
N TRP A 106 -2.65 14.97 8.16
CA TRP A 106 -4.11 14.94 8.27
C TRP A 106 -4.73 16.33 8.30
N VAL A 107 -4.11 17.31 8.97
CA VAL A 107 -4.59 18.70 8.99
C VAL A 107 -4.78 19.27 7.57
N GLY A 108 -3.83 19.00 6.67
CA GLY A 108 -3.91 19.45 5.28
C GLY A 108 -5.00 18.71 4.48
N VAL A 109 -5.18 17.42 4.75
CA VAL A 109 -6.15 16.57 4.06
C VAL A 109 -7.58 16.92 4.48
N ASP A 110 -7.83 17.01 5.77
CA ASP A 110 -9.16 17.23 6.36
C ASP A 110 -9.70 18.63 6.01
N LEU A 111 -8.85 19.66 6.08
CA LEU A 111 -9.28 21.03 5.83
C LEU A 111 -9.30 21.39 4.34
N TYR A 112 -8.35 20.88 3.55
CA TYR A 112 -8.09 21.40 2.20
C TYR A 112 -7.94 20.31 1.13
N CYS A 113 -8.01 19.02 1.48
CA CYS A 113 -7.66 17.92 0.59
C CYS A 113 -6.27 18.11 -0.05
N LYS A 114 -5.32 18.56 0.76
CA LYS A 114 -3.93 18.78 0.35
C LYS A 114 -2.97 17.82 1.03
N TRP A 115 -1.96 17.42 0.29
CA TRP A 115 -0.79 16.71 0.80
C TRP A 115 0.46 17.52 0.49
N GLN A 116 1.18 17.99 1.52
CA GLN A 116 2.38 18.84 1.38
C GLN A 116 2.18 19.99 0.36
N ASP A 117 1.13 20.79 0.57
CA ASP A 117 0.68 21.90 -0.29
C ASP A 117 0.10 21.52 -1.65
N LYS A 118 0.16 20.24 -2.03
CA LYS A 118 -0.42 19.77 -3.28
C LYS A 118 -1.89 19.47 -3.14
N ASP A 119 -2.67 20.09 -4.01
CA ASP A 119 -4.09 19.81 -4.15
C ASP A 119 -4.29 18.43 -4.81
N LEU A 120 -4.83 17.50 -4.02
CA LEU A 120 -5.04 16.11 -4.44
C LEU A 120 -6.13 16.03 -5.52
N ARG A 121 -7.17 16.87 -5.43
CA ARG A 121 -8.29 16.90 -6.39
C ARG A 121 -7.84 17.47 -7.73
N LYS A 122 -6.98 18.47 -7.74
CA LYS A 122 -6.34 18.94 -8.98
C LYS A 122 -5.45 17.88 -9.60
N THR A 123 -4.82 17.04 -8.78
CA THR A 123 -4.01 15.91 -9.27
C THR A 123 -4.91 14.87 -9.93
N SER A 124 -6.07 14.56 -9.33
CA SER A 124 -7.13 13.73 -9.91
C SER A 124 -7.61 14.26 -11.26
N LEU A 125 -7.98 15.54 -11.36
CA LEU A 125 -8.45 16.16 -12.60
C LEU A 125 -7.41 16.18 -13.74
N ARG A 126 -6.12 16.18 -13.39
CA ARG A 126 -5.01 16.25 -14.36
C ARG A 126 -4.45 14.87 -14.71
N GLY A 127 -4.80 13.81 -13.98
CA GLY A 127 -4.46 12.44 -14.31
C GLY A 127 -5.47 11.89 -15.32
N ARG A 128 -5.00 11.34 -16.44
CA ARG A 128 -5.90 10.61 -17.34
C ARG A 128 -6.22 9.21 -16.83
N THR A 129 -5.30 8.64 -16.05
CA THR A 129 -5.41 7.29 -15.50
C THR A 129 -4.95 7.24 -14.04
N SER A 130 -5.37 6.19 -13.33
CA SER A 130 -4.87 5.90 -11.97
C SER A 130 -3.35 5.73 -11.94
N LYS A 131 -2.77 5.07 -12.95
CA LYS A 131 -1.32 4.88 -13.09
C LYS A 131 -0.56 6.21 -13.16
N GLU A 132 -0.96 7.12 -14.06
CA GLU A 132 -0.32 8.44 -14.19
C GLU A 132 -0.41 9.26 -12.89
N THR A 133 -1.53 9.13 -12.17
CA THR A 133 -1.75 9.80 -10.88
C THR A 133 -0.79 9.27 -9.83
N LEU A 134 -0.70 7.95 -9.70
CA LEU A 134 0.24 7.27 -8.79
C LEU A 134 1.68 7.67 -9.12
N GLU A 135 2.09 7.62 -10.39
CA GLU A 135 3.44 8.03 -10.81
C GLU A 135 3.77 9.48 -10.41
N LYS A 136 2.83 10.42 -10.60
CA LYS A 136 3.03 11.83 -10.18
C LYS A 136 3.21 11.97 -8.68
N LEU A 137 2.44 11.24 -7.87
CA LEU A 137 2.58 11.24 -6.41
C LEU A 137 3.90 10.61 -5.98
N SER A 138 4.26 9.46 -6.55
CA SER A 138 5.53 8.77 -6.27
C SER A 138 6.72 9.65 -6.59
N ASN A 139 6.75 10.24 -7.78
CA ASN A 139 7.87 11.09 -8.22
C ASN A 139 8.06 12.31 -7.33
N GLU A 140 6.98 12.87 -6.78
CA GLU A 140 7.09 13.96 -5.82
C GLU A 140 7.67 13.52 -4.48
N ALA A 141 7.09 12.47 -3.93
CA ALA A 141 7.47 11.93 -2.65
C ALA A 141 8.96 11.50 -2.68
N GLU A 142 9.36 10.81 -3.75
CA GLU A 142 10.72 10.39 -3.98
C GLU A 142 11.69 11.59 -4.12
N ARG A 143 11.30 12.65 -4.84
CA ARG A 143 12.14 13.86 -4.95
C ARG A 143 12.34 14.51 -3.60
N THR A 144 11.29 14.60 -2.78
CA THR A 144 11.35 15.22 -1.45
C THR A 144 12.29 14.44 -0.53
N VAL A 145 12.21 13.11 -0.53
CA VAL A 145 13.11 12.25 0.27
C VAL A 145 14.55 12.34 -0.24
N LYS A 146 14.77 12.21 -1.55
CA LYS A 146 16.12 12.26 -2.14
C LYS A 146 16.80 13.61 -1.93
N GLN A 147 16.06 14.71 -2.06
CA GLN A 147 16.59 16.04 -1.80
C GLN A 147 17.08 16.16 -0.35
N PHE A 148 16.25 15.72 0.61
CA PHE A 148 16.66 15.71 2.01
C PHE A 148 17.92 14.86 2.21
N LEU A 149 17.93 13.60 1.74
CA LEU A 149 19.08 12.70 1.90
C LEU A 149 20.37 13.22 1.24
N GLY A 150 20.28 14.04 0.20
CA GLY A 150 21.43 14.66 -0.44
C GLY A 150 21.97 15.92 0.27
N GLU A 151 21.20 16.52 1.17
CA GLU A 151 21.53 17.78 1.86
C GLU A 151 22.08 17.58 3.29
N VAL A 152 21.86 16.42 3.92
CA VAL A 152 22.23 16.16 5.33
C VAL A 152 23.47 15.27 5.48
N ASN A 153 24.26 15.53 6.54
CA ASN A 153 25.36 14.66 6.98
C ASN A 153 24.86 13.32 7.55
N ASP A 154 25.70 12.28 7.52
CA ASP A 154 25.42 10.87 7.90
C ASP A 154 24.57 10.71 9.18
N PHE A 155 24.84 11.49 10.24
CA PHE A 155 24.18 11.33 11.54
C PHE A 155 22.64 11.48 11.53
N LEU A 156 22.07 12.31 10.64
CA LEU A 156 20.62 12.47 10.52
C LEU A 156 19.99 11.42 9.59
N VAL A 157 20.79 10.83 8.71
CA VAL A 157 20.38 9.75 7.79
C VAL A 157 20.27 8.43 8.54
N ASP A 158 21.18 8.18 9.49
CA ASP A 158 21.31 6.90 10.21
C ASP A 158 20.16 6.60 11.19
N ASN A 159 19.46 7.62 11.69
CA ASN A 159 18.30 7.44 12.57
C ASN A 159 17.02 8.07 11.98
N PRO A 160 16.14 7.26 11.37
CA PRO A 160 14.88 7.71 10.79
C PRO A 160 13.91 8.40 11.76
N LEU A 161 14.08 8.22 13.08
CA LEU A 161 13.28 8.92 14.09
C LEU A 161 13.64 10.42 14.18
N ASN A 162 14.81 10.82 13.66
CA ASN A 162 15.24 12.22 13.61
C ASN A 162 14.77 12.94 12.33
N TRP A 163 14.12 12.23 11.41
CA TRP A 163 13.68 12.83 10.16
C TRP A 163 12.55 13.84 10.39
N PRO A 164 12.54 14.98 9.68
CA PRO A 164 11.40 15.90 9.74
C PRO A 164 10.10 15.19 9.34
N LEU A 165 8.98 15.55 9.99
CA LEU A 165 7.67 14.92 9.74
C LEU A 165 7.27 14.92 8.26
N LYS A 166 7.62 16.00 7.53
CA LYS A 166 7.42 16.12 6.09
C LYS A 166 8.15 15.03 5.29
N ILE A 167 9.36 14.66 5.71
CA ILE A 167 10.17 13.63 5.05
C ILE A 167 9.62 12.24 5.38
N ILE A 168 9.23 12.00 6.63
CA ILE A 168 8.56 10.76 7.05
C ILE A 168 7.26 10.55 6.23
N ALA A 169 6.46 11.60 6.09
CA ALA A 169 5.25 11.58 5.27
C ALA A 169 5.54 11.34 3.78
N ALA A 170 6.62 11.91 3.25
CA ALA A 170 7.06 11.67 1.88
C ALA A 170 7.50 10.22 1.68
N ASN A 171 8.27 9.66 2.61
CA ASN A 171 8.67 8.25 2.55
C ASN A 171 7.45 7.32 2.55
N SER A 172 6.50 7.54 3.46
CA SER A 172 5.26 6.77 3.52
C SER A 172 4.43 6.87 2.23
N MET A 173 4.31 8.08 1.66
CA MET A 173 3.63 8.30 0.38
C MET A 173 4.29 7.50 -0.74
N GLN A 174 5.61 7.59 -0.88
CA GLN A 174 6.32 6.87 -1.93
C GLN A 174 6.11 5.35 -1.82
N LYS A 175 6.26 4.80 -0.61
CA LYS A 175 6.09 3.36 -0.37
C LYS A 175 4.67 2.90 -0.68
N SER A 176 3.69 3.65 -0.20
CA SER A 176 2.27 3.34 -0.38
C SER A 176 1.83 3.42 -1.83
N VAL A 177 2.32 4.41 -2.57
CA VAL A 177 2.02 4.57 -3.99
C VAL A 177 2.65 3.45 -4.82
N ARG A 178 3.89 3.06 -4.52
CA ARG A 178 4.53 1.93 -5.20
C ARG A 178 3.79 0.63 -4.95
N GLN A 179 3.37 0.39 -3.72
CA GLN A 179 2.55 -0.77 -3.37
C GLN A 179 1.22 -0.75 -4.12
N ALA A 180 0.53 0.38 -4.14
CA ALA A 180 -0.73 0.54 -4.87
C ALA A 180 -0.54 0.33 -6.38
N ALA A 181 0.57 0.79 -6.97
CA ALA A 181 0.88 0.62 -8.38
C ALA A 181 1.16 -0.86 -8.73
N LEU A 182 1.86 -1.60 -7.87
CA LEU A 182 2.09 -3.04 -8.04
C LEU A 182 0.76 -3.80 -8.02
N LEU A 183 -0.08 -3.57 -7.01
CA LEU A 183 -1.40 -4.22 -6.90
C LEU A 183 -2.31 -3.88 -8.08
N LEU A 184 -2.27 -2.63 -8.55
CA LEU A 184 -3.03 -2.22 -9.73
C LEU A 184 -2.53 -2.91 -11.01
N GLY A 185 -1.20 -3.05 -11.17
CA GLY A 185 -0.59 -3.76 -12.30
C GLY A 185 -0.97 -5.25 -12.33
N GLU A 186 -0.86 -5.94 -11.18
CA GLU A 186 -1.26 -7.35 -11.04
C GLU A 186 -2.74 -7.55 -11.43
N THR A 187 -3.60 -6.60 -11.06
CA THR A 187 -5.03 -6.65 -11.42
C THR A 187 -5.24 -6.48 -12.93
N GLU A 188 -4.51 -5.56 -13.57
CA GLU A 188 -4.62 -5.31 -15.01
C GLU A 188 -4.13 -6.50 -15.83
N ASP A 189 -3.02 -7.13 -15.43
CA ASP A 189 -2.49 -8.32 -16.08
C ASP A 189 -3.50 -9.47 -16.04
N ILE A 190 -4.17 -9.68 -14.90
CA ILE A 190 -5.24 -10.67 -14.75
C ILE A 190 -6.42 -10.33 -15.67
N LEU A 191 -6.87 -9.08 -15.70
CA LEU A 191 -7.98 -8.65 -16.57
C LEU A 191 -7.63 -8.84 -18.05
N GLN A 192 -6.41 -8.55 -18.46
CA GLN A 192 -5.94 -8.73 -19.83
C GLN A 192 -5.93 -10.20 -20.23
N ILE A 193 -5.48 -11.10 -19.35
CA ILE A 193 -5.54 -12.55 -19.58
C ILE A 193 -6.99 -13.00 -19.73
N LEU A 194 -7.89 -12.55 -18.85
CA LEU A 194 -9.31 -12.90 -18.89
C LEU A 194 -10.02 -12.37 -20.15
N GLN A 195 -9.64 -11.21 -20.65
CA GLN A 195 -10.20 -10.62 -21.88
C GLN A 195 -9.67 -11.27 -23.16
N GLN A 196 -8.42 -11.73 -23.16
CA GLN A 196 -7.82 -12.47 -24.28
C GLN A 196 -8.26 -13.93 -24.33
N SER A 197 -8.73 -14.45 -23.20
CA SER A 197 -9.28 -15.79 -23.07
C SER A 197 -10.73 -15.81 -23.53
N GLU A 198 -11.01 -16.18 -24.79
CA GLU A 198 -12.36 -16.60 -25.16
C GLU A 198 -12.71 -17.83 -24.33
N ILE A 199 -13.73 -17.74 -23.47
CA ILE A 199 -14.23 -18.92 -22.74
C ILE A 199 -14.73 -19.90 -23.80
N PRO A 200 -14.11 -21.08 -23.96
CA PRO A 200 -14.58 -22.04 -24.94
C PRO A 200 -16.03 -22.38 -24.66
N SER A 201 -16.88 -22.36 -25.70
CA SER A 201 -18.31 -22.61 -25.56
C SER A 201 -18.54 -24.06 -25.11
N LEU A 202 -18.71 -24.24 -23.80
CA LEU A 202 -18.95 -25.53 -23.18
C LEU A 202 -20.44 -25.71 -22.91
N ASP A 203 -20.90 -26.94 -23.04
CA ASP A 203 -22.24 -27.35 -22.67
C ASP A 203 -22.50 -27.05 -21.18
N PRO A 204 -23.58 -26.34 -20.82
CA PRO A 204 -23.89 -25.98 -19.43
C PRO A 204 -23.95 -27.16 -18.45
N GLY A 205 -24.26 -28.37 -18.92
CA GLY A 205 -24.23 -29.59 -18.11
C GLY A 205 -22.83 -29.99 -17.64
N LYS A 206 -21.81 -29.75 -18.48
CA LYS A 206 -20.39 -30.01 -18.17
C LYS A 206 -19.78 -28.90 -17.33
N LEU A 207 -20.34 -27.69 -17.42
CA LEU A 207 -19.86 -26.54 -16.65
C LEU A 207 -20.10 -26.69 -15.12
N ALA A 208 -20.94 -27.64 -14.69
CA ALA A 208 -21.25 -27.85 -13.29
C ALA A 208 -20.25 -28.75 -12.54
N CYS A 209 -19.35 -29.46 -13.24
CA CYS A 209 -18.43 -30.43 -12.64
C CYS A 209 -16.97 -29.97 -12.73
N ILE A 210 -16.33 -29.74 -11.58
CA ILE A 210 -14.94 -29.23 -11.52
C ILE A 210 -13.93 -30.20 -12.14
N ASP A 211 -14.18 -31.50 -12.05
CA ASP A 211 -13.30 -32.53 -12.63
C ASP A 211 -13.39 -32.52 -14.15
N GLU A 212 -14.58 -32.31 -14.72
CA GLU A 212 -14.76 -32.17 -16.16
C GLU A 212 -14.06 -30.91 -16.69
N TRP A 213 -14.11 -29.79 -15.95
CA TRP A 213 -13.32 -28.60 -16.29
C TRP A 213 -11.82 -28.87 -16.29
N ARG A 214 -11.29 -29.60 -15.30
CA ARG A 214 -9.85 -29.94 -15.26
C ARG A 214 -9.45 -30.80 -16.45
N THR A 215 -10.22 -31.84 -16.76
CA THR A 215 -9.93 -32.70 -17.90
C THR A 215 -9.99 -31.96 -19.23
N PHE A 216 -10.88 -30.96 -19.35
CA PHE A 216 -10.98 -30.11 -20.52
C PHE A 216 -9.75 -29.20 -20.68
N ILE A 217 -9.29 -28.56 -19.60
CA ILE A 217 -8.08 -27.70 -19.59
C ILE A 217 -6.80 -28.51 -19.84
N GLU A 218 -6.75 -29.77 -19.40
CA GLU A 218 -5.61 -30.68 -19.62
C GLU A 218 -5.59 -31.27 -21.05
N GLY A 219 -6.76 -31.40 -21.68
CA GLY A 219 -6.92 -31.98 -23.02
C GLY A 219 -6.76 -30.97 -24.16
N ASP A 220 -7.21 -29.73 -23.97
CA ASP A 220 -6.97 -28.64 -24.91
C ASP A 220 -5.65 -27.94 -24.57
N ASN A 221 -4.83 -27.65 -25.59
CA ASN A 221 -3.54 -26.97 -25.44
C ASN A 221 -3.70 -25.46 -25.13
N TRP A 222 -4.59 -25.13 -24.18
CA TRP A 222 -4.84 -23.80 -23.65
C TRP A 222 -3.55 -23.13 -23.13
N ASN A 223 -2.62 -23.94 -22.61
CA ASN A 223 -1.33 -23.49 -22.11
C ASN A 223 -0.36 -22.96 -23.19
N SER A 224 -0.67 -23.09 -24.49
CA SER A 224 0.18 -22.50 -25.54
C SER A 224 -0.11 -21.02 -25.81
N GLN A 225 -1.23 -20.46 -25.32
CA GLN A 225 -1.52 -19.03 -25.44
C GLN A 225 -1.37 -18.25 -24.12
N ALA A 226 -1.45 -18.92 -22.97
CA ALA A 226 -1.11 -18.34 -21.67
C ALA A 226 0.27 -18.86 -21.22
N THR A 227 1.36 -18.23 -21.67
CA THR A 227 2.67 -18.50 -21.08
C THR A 227 2.70 -17.95 -19.65
N ILE A 228 2.31 -18.78 -18.69
CA ILE A 228 2.55 -18.55 -17.27
C ILE A 228 4.07 -18.66 -17.08
N SER A 229 4.73 -17.51 -16.97
CA SER A 229 6.06 -17.47 -16.37
C SER A 229 5.86 -17.70 -14.87
N THR A 230 5.95 -18.96 -14.48
CA THR A 230 5.97 -19.40 -13.08
C THR A 230 7.05 -18.63 -12.33
N ILE A 231 6.64 -17.70 -11.46
CA ILE A 231 7.53 -17.10 -10.47
C ILE A 231 7.58 -18.03 -9.26
N GLY A 232 8.75 -18.60 -9.02
CA GLY A 232 9.22 -18.98 -7.70
C GLY A 232 9.22 -20.48 -7.38
N SER A 233 10.35 -21.13 -7.65
CA SER A 233 10.98 -22.15 -6.78
C SER A 233 12.39 -22.46 -7.30
N GLU A 234 13.33 -21.53 -7.13
CA GLU A 234 14.75 -21.89 -7.16
C GLU A 234 15.12 -22.47 -5.79
N THR A 235 15.17 -23.79 -5.74
CA THR A 235 15.83 -24.53 -4.67
C THR A 235 17.33 -24.35 -4.86
N GLN A 236 17.99 -23.58 -3.98
CA GLN A 236 19.45 -23.56 -3.91
C GLN A 236 19.94 -24.92 -3.40
N GLN A 237 20.56 -25.68 -4.29
CA GLN A 237 21.35 -26.86 -3.96
C GLN A 237 22.73 -26.38 -3.48
N THR A 238 22.97 -26.47 -2.18
CA THR A 238 24.29 -26.22 -1.58
C THR A 238 25.21 -27.37 -1.93
N ASN A 239 26.26 -27.09 -2.70
CA ASN A 239 27.37 -28.01 -2.91
C ASN A 239 28.30 -27.96 -1.69
N GLU A 240 28.40 -29.07 -0.97
CA GLU A 240 29.44 -29.32 0.02
C GLU A 240 30.75 -29.65 -0.71
N GLU A 241 31.72 -28.73 -0.69
CA GLU A 241 33.11 -29.06 -0.99
C GLU A 241 33.81 -29.56 0.28
N HIS A 242 34.07 -30.87 0.31
CA HIS A 242 34.97 -31.49 1.28
C HIS A 242 36.41 -31.05 1.00
N VAL A 243 36.96 -30.18 1.85
CA VAL A 243 38.41 -29.98 1.98
C VAL A 243 38.93 -30.92 3.06
N ALA A 244 39.62 -31.98 2.64
CA ALA A 244 40.42 -32.83 3.50
C ALA A 244 41.66 -32.05 3.99
N ILE A 245 41.82 -31.94 5.31
CA ILE A 245 43.04 -31.45 5.95
C ILE A 245 43.92 -32.68 6.19
N GLU A 246 45.01 -32.81 5.41
CA GLU A 246 46.11 -33.69 5.77
C GLU A 246 46.96 -33.05 6.87
N LEU A 247 47.00 -33.70 8.02
CA LEU A 247 47.99 -33.49 9.07
C LEU A 247 49.23 -34.31 8.72
N HIS A 248 50.39 -33.67 8.58
CA HIS A 248 51.68 -34.32 8.76
C HIS A 248 52.50 -33.50 9.77
N GLY A 249 52.99 -34.21 10.79
CA GLY A 249 53.92 -33.68 11.80
C GLY A 249 55.36 -33.64 11.33
#